data_AF-A0A382UR02-F1
#
_entry.id   AF-A0A382UR02-F1
#
_cell.length_a   1.000
_cell.length_b   1.000
_cell.length_c   1.000
_cell.angle_alpha   90.00
_cell.angle_beta   90.00
_cell.angle_gamma   90.00
#
_symmetry.space_group_name_H-M   'P 1'
#
loop_
_entity.id
_entity.type
_entity.pdbx_description
1 polymer ?
#
loop_
_entity_poly.entity_id
_entity_poly.type
_entity_poly.pdbx_seq_one_letter_code
_entity_poly.pdbx_strand_id
1 'polypeptide(L)'
;MVRRWFLLRHCAGLASGLWLVAGAGCVQGPSEAESLLVASALGQVDTATIDACMVCHSTREMQRGPVLDGLPEWYLADQLRKFKSGQRGKNAANRAEALMGVAMAKVETEVQLAGLARHFAGRKPKPSIRVVRGNIPVGRAHYVTRCVSCHGARGEGKPEIKSPPVNVQEDWFLLDQLRKYAN
;
A
#
# COMPACT_ATOMS: atom_id res chain seq x y z
N MET A 1 -4.85 -47.69 28.90
CA MET A 1 -6.05 -47.10 29.54
C MET A 1 -6.91 -46.49 28.45
N VAL A 2 -7.72 -47.23 27.69
CA VAL A 2 -9.04 -47.81 28.02
C VAL A 2 -9.96 -46.83 28.76
N ARG A 3 -10.92 -46.23 28.04
CA ARG A 3 -12.36 -46.39 28.33
C ARG A 3 -13.24 -45.82 27.20
N ARG A 4 -13.69 -46.77 26.36
CA ARG A 4 -14.95 -46.74 25.60
C ARG A 4 -16.12 -46.53 26.56
N TRP A 5 -17.03 -45.61 26.26
CA TRP A 5 -18.41 -45.66 26.74
C TRP A 5 -19.33 -45.85 25.54
N PHE A 6 -19.77 -47.10 25.38
CA PHE A 6 -20.90 -47.51 24.54
C PHE A 6 -22.16 -47.34 25.38
N LEU A 7 -23.16 -46.63 24.87
CA LEU A 7 -24.56 -46.83 25.25
C LEU A 7 -25.40 -46.85 23.98
N LEU A 8 -25.75 -48.07 23.57
CA LEU A 8 -26.84 -48.36 22.66
C LEU A 8 -28.17 -47.99 23.34
N ARG A 9 -29.08 -47.36 22.60
CA ARG A 9 -30.51 -47.60 22.80
C ARG A 9 -31.21 -47.54 21.44
N HIS A 10 -31.69 -48.71 21.01
CA HIS A 10 -32.55 -48.87 19.85
C HIS A 10 -33.99 -48.47 20.23
N CYS A 11 -34.71 -47.81 19.33
CA CYS A 11 -36.15 -47.96 19.17
C CYS A 11 -36.52 -47.61 17.72
N ALA A 12 -37.06 -48.60 17.01
CA ALA A 12 -37.61 -48.50 15.68
C ALA A 12 -38.92 -47.68 15.67
N GLY A 13 -39.21 -47.02 14.56
CA GLY A 13 -40.49 -46.35 14.31
C GLY A 13 -40.57 -45.84 12.87
N LEU A 14 -41.08 -46.69 11.98
CA LEU A 14 -41.54 -46.32 10.65
C LEU A 14 -42.79 -45.43 10.75
N ALA A 15 -42.78 -44.25 10.15
CA ALA A 15 -44.00 -43.57 9.72
C ALA A 15 -43.69 -42.60 8.58
N SER A 16 -44.18 -42.95 7.39
CA SER A 16 -44.26 -42.12 6.20
C SER A 16 -44.96 -40.79 6.51
N GLY A 17 -44.30 -39.69 6.17
CA GLY A 17 -44.88 -38.35 6.25
C GLY A 17 -44.46 -37.56 5.03
N LEU A 18 -45.30 -37.58 4.00
CA LEU A 18 -45.21 -36.73 2.82
C LEU A 18 -45.39 -35.27 3.26
N TRP A 19 -44.30 -34.51 3.37
CA TRP A 19 -44.36 -33.06 3.58
C TRP A 19 -44.02 -32.35 2.27
N LEU A 20 -45.08 -31.84 1.62
CA LEU A 20 -44.98 -30.76 0.65
C LEU A 20 -44.43 -29.51 1.37
N VAL A 21 -43.19 -29.13 1.07
CA VAL A 21 -42.64 -27.83 1.48
C VAL A 21 -42.48 -26.97 0.24
N ALA A 22 -43.22 -25.88 0.22
CA ALA A 22 -43.16 -24.81 -0.77
C ALA A 22 -41.74 -24.24 -0.86
N GLY A 23 -41.23 -24.14 -2.08
CA GLY A 23 -39.94 -23.53 -2.39
C GLY A 23 -39.98 -22.02 -2.20
N ALA A 24 -39.70 -21.56 -0.98
CA ALA A 24 -39.15 -20.23 -0.76
C ALA A 24 -37.67 -20.27 -1.19
N GLY A 25 -37.40 -19.87 -2.44
CA GLY A 25 -36.05 -19.76 -2.95
C GLY A 25 -35.26 -18.72 -2.18
N CYS A 26 -34.34 -19.16 -1.33
CA CYS A 26 -33.27 -18.29 -0.83
C CYS A 26 -32.38 -17.93 -2.02
N VAL A 27 -32.42 -16.66 -2.46
CA VAL A 27 -31.36 -16.09 -3.29
C VAL A 27 -30.09 -16.13 -2.44
N GLN A 28 -29.22 -17.12 -2.72
CA GLN A 28 -27.89 -17.17 -2.13
C GLN A 28 -27.09 -16.00 -2.69
N GLY A 29 -26.64 -15.11 -1.80
CA GLY A 29 -25.64 -14.10 -2.16
C GLY A 29 -24.36 -14.78 -2.65
N PRO A 30 -23.52 -14.07 -3.42
CA PRO A 30 -22.29 -14.64 -3.96
C PRO A 30 -21.43 -15.23 -2.85
N SER A 31 -20.82 -16.37 -3.13
CA SER A 31 -19.97 -17.09 -2.16
C SER A 31 -18.79 -16.22 -1.70
N GLU A 32 -18.22 -16.50 -0.52
CA GLU A 32 -17.01 -15.81 -0.04
C GLU A 32 -15.88 -15.83 -1.09
N ALA A 33 -15.77 -16.94 -1.85
CA ALA A 33 -14.83 -17.07 -2.96
C ALA A 33 -15.12 -16.10 -4.12
N GLU A 34 -16.39 -15.92 -4.51
CA GLU A 34 -16.77 -14.91 -5.52
C GLU A 34 -16.56 -13.48 -5.00
N SER A 35 -16.83 -13.22 -3.72
CA SER A 35 -16.57 -11.89 -3.14
C SER A 35 -15.08 -11.54 -3.13
N LEU A 36 -14.21 -12.52 -2.90
CA LEU A 36 -12.76 -12.35 -2.92
C LEU A 36 -12.23 -12.17 -4.34
N LEU A 37 -12.79 -12.89 -5.32
CA LEU A 37 -12.44 -12.73 -6.73
C LEU A 37 -12.94 -11.39 -7.29
N VAL A 38 -14.13 -10.95 -6.93
CA VAL A 38 -14.67 -9.63 -7.28
C VAL A 38 -13.88 -8.51 -6.58
N ALA A 39 -13.51 -8.67 -5.31
CA ALA A 39 -12.63 -7.72 -4.62
C ALA A 39 -11.22 -7.67 -5.25
N SER A 40 -10.70 -8.81 -5.73
CA SER A 40 -9.44 -8.89 -6.46
C SER A 40 -9.53 -8.28 -7.86
N ALA A 41 -10.66 -8.42 -8.56
CA ALA A 41 -10.87 -7.88 -9.90
C ALA A 41 -11.17 -6.38 -9.90
N LEU A 42 -11.92 -5.90 -8.90
CA LEU A 42 -12.20 -4.48 -8.72
C LEU A 42 -10.93 -3.70 -8.36
N GLY A 43 -9.94 -4.32 -7.71
CA GLY A 43 -8.71 -3.65 -7.25
C GLY A 43 -7.49 -3.70 -8.19
N GLN A 44 -7.63 -4.28 -9.39
CA GLN A 44 -6.49 -4.45 -10.30
C GLN A 44 -6.29 -3.21 -11.17
N VAL A 45 -5.15 -2.54 -10.97
CA VAL A 45 -4.66 -1.50 -11.88
C VAL A 45 -4.04 -2.20 -13.08
N ASP A 46 -4.41 -1.74 -14.28
CA ASP A 46 -3.86 -2.29 -15.51
C ASP A 46 -2.35 -2.03 -15.65
N THR A 47 -1.67 -2.87 -16.43
CA THR A 47 -0.23 -2.77 -16.64
C THR A 47 0.18 -1.45 -17.28
N ALA A 48 -0.64 -0.86 -18.16
CA ALA A 48 -0.29 0.39 -18.84
C ALA A 48 -0.25 1.57 -17.85
N THR A 49 -1.17 1.61 -16.89
CA THR A 49 -1.18 2.59 -15.81
C THR A 49 0.05 2.43 -14.90
N ILE A 50 0.44 1.19 -14.58
CA ILE A 50 1.67 0.92 -13.80
C ILE A 50 2.90 1.38 -14.60
N ASP A 51 2.98 1.04 -15.89
CA ASP A 51 4.11 1.39 -16.74
C ASP A 51 4.27 2.91 -16.89
N ALA A 52 3.15 3.66 -16.94
CA ALA A 52 3.17 5.12 -16.93
C ALA A 52 3.84 5.70 -15.67
N CYS A 53 3.61 5.11 -14.49
CA CYS A 53 4.33 5.50 -13.27
C CYS A 53 5.83 5.20 -13.39
N MET A 54 6.17 4.05 -13.96
CA MET A 54 7.56 3.56 -14.04
C MET A 54 8.44 4.35 -15.02
N VAL A 55 7.87 5.17 -15.90
CA VAL A 55 8.63 6.13 -16.73
C VAL A 55 9.49 7.05 -15.87
N CYS A 56 9.00 7.43 -14.68
CA CYS A 56 9.68 8.33 -13.76
C CYS A 56 10.15 7.63 -12.47
N HIS A 57 9.38 6.68 -11.95
CA HIS A 57 9.63 6.03 -10.66
C HIS A 57 10.50 4.75 -10.74
N SER A 58 11.26 4.59 -11.82
CA SER A 58 12.24 3.50 -11.95
C SER A 58 13.64 3.93 -11.48
N THR A 59 14.49 2.95 -11.20
CA THR A 59 15.90 3.19 -10.84
C THR A 59 16.84 3.31 -12.06
N ARG A 60 16.32 3.27 -13.29
CA ARG A 60 17.15 3.33 -14.51
C ARG A 60 17.65 4.74 -14.81
N GLU A 61 16.85 5.75 -14.46
CA GLU A 61 17.15 7.15 -14.70
C GLU A 61 17.05 7.92 -13.39
N MET A 62 18.19 8.20 -12.78
CA MET A 62 18.28 8.97 -11.54
C MET A 62 17.61 10.34 -11.73
N GLN A 63 16.75 10.74 -10.78
CA GLN A 63 16.15 12.09 -10.64
C GLN A 63 14.87 12.44 -11.44
N ARG A 64 14.18 11.48 -12.06
CA ARG A 64 12.82 11.79 -12.59
C ARG A 64 11.73 11.70 -11.53
N GLY A 65 11.83 10.70 -10.65
CA GLY A 65 10.91 10.51 -9.54
C GLY A 65 11.53 9.60 -8.48
N PRO A 66 11.12 9.73 -7.21
CA PRO A 66 11.53 8.83 -6.13
C PRO A 66 11.11 7.38 -6.40
N VAL A 67 11.86 6.40 -5.90
CA VAL A 67 11.39 5.00 -5.81
C VAL A 67 10.09 4.93 -5.00
N LEU A 68 9.09 4.20 -5.53
CA LEU A 68 7.83 3.92 -4.85
C LEU A 68 7.79 2.54 -4.19
N ASP A 69 8.50 1.57 -4.79
CA ASP A 69 8.56 0.18 -4.35
C ASP A 69 8.94 0.09 -2.87
N GLY A 70 8.18 -0.66 -2.08
CA GLY A 70 8.48 -0.94 -0.68
C GLY A 70 8.11 0.15 0.32
N LEU A 71 7.56 1.29 -0.14
CA LEU A 71 6.91 2.23 0.76
C LEU A 71 5.59 1.64 1.31
N PRO A 72 5.21 1.91 2.56
CA PRO A 72 3.96 1.42 3.13
C PRO A 72 2.73 1.87 2.33
N GLU A 73 1.77 0.97 2.14
CA GLU A 73 0.54 1.23 1.38
C GLU A 73 -0.20 2.47 1.89
N TRP A 74 -0.29 2.65 3.22
CA TRP A 74 -0.93 3.82 3.83
C TRP A 74 -0.26 5.14 3.41
N TYR A 75 1.08 5.14 3.30
CA TYR A 75 1.84 6.34 2.97
C TYR A 75 1.70 6.66 1.49
N LEU A 76 1.81 5.65 0.63
CA LEU A 76 1.58 5.80 -0.80
C LEU A 76 0.16 6.31 -1.07
N ALA A 77 -0.86 5.67 -0.51
CA ALA A 77 -2.25 6.10 -0.68
C ALA A 77 -2.50 7.54 -0.19
N ASP A 78 -1.86 7.95 0.92
CA ASP A 78 -1.91 9.33 1.39
C ASP A 78 -1.22 10.30 0.41
N GLN A 79 -0.01 10.00 -0.07
CA GLN A 79 0.70 10.88 -1.00
C GLN A 79 -0.02 11.01 -2.34
N LEU A 80 -0.50 9.90 -2.90
CA LEU A 80 -1.24 9.89 -4.16
C LEU A 80 -2.52 10.73 -4.03
N ARG A 81 -3.27 10.63 -2.92
CA ARG A 81 -4.46 11.48 -2.69
C ARG A 81 -4.10 12.95 -2.56
N LYS A 82 -2.96 13.28 -1.93
CA LYS A 82 -2.47 14.66 -1.83
C LYS A 82 -2.10 15.25 -3.19
N PHE A 83 -1.50 14.46 -4.08
CA PHE A 83 -1.25 14.89 -5.45
C PHE A 83 -2.55 15.01 -6.27
N LYS A 84 -3.47 14.03 -6.17
CA LYS A 84 -4.77 14.04 -6.86
C LYS A 84 -5.64 15.23 -6.46
N SER A 85 -5.70 15.56 -5.17
CA SER A 85 -6.42 16.75 -4.66
C SER A 85 -5.69 18.07 -4.92
N GLY A 86 -4.42 18.01 -5.30
CA GLY A 86 -3.57 19.17 -5.48
C GLY A 86 -3.11 19.83 -4.17
N GLN A 87 -3.22 19.14 -3.03
CA GLN A 87 -2.50 19.54 -1.81
C GLN A 87 -0.99 19.47 -2.03
N ARG A 88 -0.53 18.54 -2.88
CA ARG A 88 0.83 18.48 -3.45
C ARG A 88 0.77 18.62 -4.97
N GLY A 89 1.87 19.05 -5.58
CA GLY A 89 2.00 19.07 -7.04
C GLY A 89 1.37 20.24 -7.80
N LYS A 90 1.02 21.33 -7.11
CA LYS A 90 0.59 22.59 -7.76
C LYS A 90 1.70 23.64 -7.91
N ASN A 91 2.83 23.47 -7.23
CA ASN A 91 3.92 24.42 -7.31
C ASN A 91 4.73 24.22 -8.60
N ALA A 92 4.55 25.11 -9.58
CA ALA A 92 5.25 25.06 -10.85
C ALA A 92 6.78 25.23 -10.72
N ALA A 93 7.27 25.90 -9.67
CA ALA A 93 8.71 26.01 -9.40
C ALA A 93 9.31 24.67 -8.95
N ASN A 94 8.48 23.73 -8.48
CA ASN A 94 8.87 22.38 -8.13
C ASN A 94 8.41 21.41 -9.23
N ARG A 95 9.15 21.41 -10.34
CA ARG A 95 8.81 20.67 -11.56
C ARG A 95 8.49 19.19 -11.30
N ALA A 96 9.26 18.52 -10.43
CA ALA A 96 9.03 17.11 -10.11
C ALA A 96 7.66 16.89 -9.46
N GLU A 97 7.25 17.75 -8.52
CA GLU A 97 5.93 17.66 -7.91
C GLU A 97 4.82 18.06 -8.88
N ALA A 98 5.04 19.08 -9.72
CA ALA A 98 4.08 19.47 -10.75
C ALA A 98 3.78 18.31 -11.72
N LEU A 99 4.82 17.58 -12.15
CA LEU A 99 4.68 16.39 -12.99
C LEU A 99 3.88 15.28 -12.27
N MET A 100 4.07 15.11 -10.96
CA MET A 100 3.24 14.19 -10.17
C MET A 100 1.78 14.61 -10.11
N GLY A 101 1.49 15.91 -10.02
CA GLY A 101 0.13 16.43 -10.14
C GLY A 101 -0.52 16.08 -11.48
N VAL A 102 0.22 16.28 -12.59
CA VAL A 102 -0.24 15.93 -13.95
C VAL A 102 -0.47 14.42 -14.10
N ALA A 103 0.44 13.59 -13.57
CA ALA A 103 0.29 12.14 -13.60
C ALA A 103 -0.95 11.69 -12.81
N MET A 104 -1.16 12.23 -11.62
CA MET A 104 -2.29 11.85 -10.76
C MET A 104 -3.65 12.34 -11.27
N ALA A 105 -3.68 13.35 -12.15
CA ALA A 105 -4.91 13.74 -12.84
C ALA A 105 -5.44 12.64 -13.79
N LYS A 106 -4.60 11.65 -14.16
CA LYS A 106 -4.99 10.49 -14.97
C LYS A 106 -5.53 9.31 -14.16
N VAL A 107 -5.37 9.34 -12.84
CA VAL A 107 -5.95 8.34 -11.95
C VAL A 107 -7.36 8.80 -11.62
N GLU A 108 -8.37 8.12 -12.15
CA GLU A 108 -9.75 8.59 -12.12
C GLU A 108 -10.43 8.25 -10.80
N THR A 109 -10.26 7.02 -10.32
CA THR A 109 -11.01 6.46 -9.20
C THR A 109 -10.15 6.21 -7.95
N GLU A 110 -10.78 6.21 -6.77
CA GLU A 110 -10.12 5.79 -5.51
C GLU A 110 -9.70 4.31 -5.56
N VAL A 111 -10.40 3.50 -6.35
CA VAL A 111 -10.08 2.09 -6.57
C VAL A 111 -8.75 1.94 -7.31
N GLN A 112 -8.52 2.70 -8.38
CA GLN A 112 -7.23 2.73 -9.09
C GLN A 112 -6.11 3.24 -8.17
N LEU A 113 -6.37 4.30 -7.39
CA LEU A 113 -5.40 4.84 -6.45
C LEU A 113 -4.99 3.81 -5.38
N ALA A 114 -5.96 3.14 -4.77
CA ALA A 114 -5.72 2.10 -3.79
C ALA A 114 -4.96 0.92 -4.40
N GLY A 115 -5.30 0.53 -5.63
CA GLY A 115 -4.59 -0.51 -6.37
C GLY A 115 -3.13 -0.13 -6.65
N LEU A 116 -2.84 1.13 -7.02
CA LEU A 116 -1.47 1.62 -7.23
C LEU A 116 -0.67 1.59 -5.92
N ALA A 117 -1.26 2.07 -4.82
CA ALA A 117 -0.62 2.07 -3.51
C ALA A 117 -0.27 0.64 -3.07
N ARG A 118 -1.22 -0.29 -3.19
CA ARG A 118 -1.03 -1.71 -2.87
C ARG A 118 0.03 -2.35 -3.76
N HIS A 119 0.02 -2.02 -5.05
CA HIS A 119 0.95 -2.56 -6.04
C HIS A 119 2.41 -2.23 -5.70
N PHE A 120 2.72 -0.95 -5.44
CA PHE A 120 4.08 -0.54 -5.12
C PHE A 120 4.50 -0.94 -3.69
N ALA A 121 3.57 -0.94 -2.74
CA ALA A 121 3.85 -1.42 -1.37
C ALA A 121 4.26 -2.90 -1.33
N GLY A 122 3.66 -3.73 -2.18
CA GLY A 122 3.98 -5.16 -2.26
C GLY A 122 5.32 -5.47 -2.96
N ARG A 123 5.99 -4.47 -3.55
CA ARG A 123 7.26 -4.67 -4.25
C ARG A 123 8.46 -4.45 -3.33
N LYS A 124 9.57 -5.12 -3.66
CA LYS A 124 10.85 -4.88 -2.98
C LYS A 124 11.49 -3.61 -3.55
N PRO A 125 11.92 -2.64 -2.70
CA PRO A 125 12.62 -1.46 -3.16
C PRO A 125 13.90 -1.88 -3.88
N LYS A 126 14.07 -1.39 -5.11
CA LYS A 126 15.33 -1.59 -5.84
C LYS A 126 16.42 -0.74 -5.20
N PRO A 127 17.65 -1.26 -5.03
CA PRO A 127 18.77 -0.46 -4.56
C PRO A 127 18.98 0.77 -5.46
N SER A 128 19.15 1.94 -4.85
CA SER A 128 19.54 3.16 -5.55
C SER A 128 21.02 3.45 -5.33
N ILE A 129 21.65 4.06 -6.34
CA ILE A 129 23.03 4.57 -6.20
C ILE A 129 23.00 5.70 -5.17
N ARG A 130 23.92 5.64 -4.19
CA ARG A 130 24.11 6.68 -3.19
C ARG A 130 25.02 7.77 -3.76
N VAL A 131 24.50 8.98 -3.93
CA VAL A 131 25.21 10.11 -4.55
C VAL A 131 25.47 11.26 -3.56
N VAL A 132 24.78 11.28 -2.43
CA VAL A 132 24.96 12.31 -1.40
C VAL A 132 26.16 11.95 -0.52
N ARG A 133 27.14 12.86 -0.48
CA ARG A 133 28.32 12.74 0.40
C ARG A 133 28.06 13.43 1.74
N GLY A 134 28.59 12.86 2.81
CA GLY A 134 28.48 13.42 4.15
C GLY A 134 29.28 12.62 5.18
N ASN A 135 29.32 13.11 6.42
CA ASN A 135 29.98 12.43 7.54
C ASN A 135 28.98 11.47 8.22
N ILE A 136 29.18 10.15 8.06
CA ILE A 136 28.26 9.13 8.58
C ILE A 136 28.15 9.19 10.12
N PRO A 137 29.25 9.26 10.90
CA PRO A 137 29.16 9.45 12.36
C PRO A 137 28.29 10.64 12.79
N VAL A 138 28.49 11.81 12.17
CA VAL A 138 27.73 13.02 12.47
C VAL A 138 26.25 12.85 12.08
N GLY A 139 26.00 12.30 10.89
CA GLY A 139 24.63 12.01 10.43
C GLY A 139 23.88 11.06 11.36
N ARG A 140 24.56 10.01 11.86
CA ARG A 140 23.99 9.09 12.86
C ARG A 140 23.63 9.82 14.16
N ALA A 141 24.52 10.67 14.66
CA ALA A 141 24.25 11.45 15.87
C ALA A 141 23.01 12.33 15.68
N HIS A 142 22.94 13.09 14.57
CA HIS A 142 21.76 13.92 14.26
C HIS A 142 20.47 13.10 14.13
N TYR A 143 20.53 11.95 13.47
CA TYR A 143 19.39 11.07 13.31
C TYR A 143 18.84 10.61 14.67
N VAL A 144 19.73 10.14 15.55
CA VAL A 144 19.37 9.71 16.91
C VAL A 144 18.75 10.85 17.71
N THR A 145 19.33 12.05 17.67
CA THR A 145 18.87 13.18 18.48
C THR A 145 17.56 13.79 17.98
N ARG A 146 17.32 13.81 16.65
CA ARG A 146 16.25 14.63 16.06
C ARG A 146 15.17 13.84 15.33
N CYS A 147 15.48 12.64 14.85
CA CYS A 147 14.62 11.94 13.89
C CYS A 147 14.01 10.66 14.48
N VAL A 148 14.77 9.93 15.31
CA VAL A 148 14.38 8.59 15.82
C VAL A 148 13.04 8.58 16.56
N SER A 149 12.73 9.65 17.31
CA SER A 149 11.48 9.73 18.09
C SER A 149 10.23 9.58 17.20
N CYS A 150 10.28 10.09 15.96
CA CYS A 150 9.20 10.01 15.00
C CYS A 150 9.41 8.89 13.96
N HIS A 151 10.61 8.77 13.39
CA HIS A 151 10.87 7.89 12.25
C HIS A 151 11.36 6.48 12.62
N GLY A 152 11.50 6.17 13.91
CA GLY A 152 11.94 4.85 14.37
C GLY A 152 13.47 4.71 14.44
N ALA A 153 13.96 3.61 15.02
CA ALA A 153 15.40 3.41 15.23
C ALA A 153 16.14 3.10 13.93
N ARG A 154 15.45 2.53 12.95
CA ARG A 154 15.97 2.13 11.63
C ARG A 154 15.40 2.97 10.49
N GLY A 155 14.65 4.03 10.79
CA GLY A 155 13.98 4.84 9.77
C GLY A 155 12.75 4.17 9.15
N GLU A 156 12.17 3.19 9.82
CA GLU A 156 10.99 2.44 9.37
C GLU A 156 9.68 3.25 9.40
N GLY A 157 9.68 4.42 10.03
CA GLY A 157 8.48 5.22 10.25
C GLY A 157 7.61 4.71 11.40
N LYS A 158 6.55 5.45 11.70
CA LYS A 158 5.55 5.14 12.73
C LYS A 158 4.16 5.46 12.19
N PRO A 159 3.41 4.45 11.70
CA PRO A 159 2.08 4.66 11.12
C PRO A 159 1.10 5.32 12.09
N GLU A 160 1.23 5.06 13.39
CA GLU A 160 0.35 5.54 14.46
C GLU A 160 0.31 7.07 14.51
N ILE A 161 1.43 7.72 14.15
CA ILE A 161 1.58 9.17 14.10
C ILE A 161 1.78 9.69 12.68
N LYS A 162 1.51 8.86 11.67
CA LYS A 162 1.72 9.16 10.24
C LYS A 162 3.16 9.61 9.91
N SER A 163 4.15 9.10 10.64
CA SER A 163 5.56 9.34 10.32
C SER A 163 6.01 8.36 9.24
N PRO A 164 6.42 8.83 8.05
CA PRO A 164 6.81 7.94 6.96
C PRO A 164 8.18 7.30 7.21
N PRO A 165 8.48 6.17 6.54
CA PRO A 165 9.83 5.66 6.53
C PRO A 165 10.78 6.62 5.81
N VAL A 166 12.01 6.69 6.30
CA VAL A 166 13.13 7.46 5.73
C VAL A 166 14.30 6.56 5.33
N ASN A 167 14.09 5.24 5.36
CA ASN A 167 15.07 4.22 5.01
C ASN A 167 14.79 3.49 3.68
N VAL A 168 13.69 3.82 3.00
CA VAL A 168 13.34 3.26 1.68
C VAL A 168 13.85 4.14 0.54
N GLN A 169 13.79 5.45 0.75
CA GLN A 169 13.98 6.46 -0.29
C GLN A 169 15.46 6.69 -0.66
N GLU A 170 15.70 7.14 -1.90
CA GLU A 170 17.03 7.54 -2.34
C GLU A 170 17.57 8.74 -1.55
N ASP A 171 18.88 8.81 -1.40
CA ASP A 171 19.54 9.87 -0.63
C ASP A 171 19.36 11.27 -1.24
N TRP A 172 19.41 11.37 -2.57
CA TRP A 172 19.17 12.63 -3.27
C TRP A 172 17.77 13.17 -2.99
N PHE A 173 16.76 12.30 -2.99
CA PHE A 173 15.38 12.70 -2.77
C PHE A 173 15.17 13.05 -1.30
N LEU A 174 15.70 12.24 -0.37
CA LEU A 174 15.63 12.55 1.06
C LEU A 174 16.26 13.92 1.36
N LEU A 175 17.42 14.22 0.76
CA LEU A 175 18.06 15.54 0.90
C LEU A 175 17.21 16.67 0.31
N ASP A 176 16.59 16.46 -0.85
CA ASP A 176 15.68 17.42 -1.47
C ASP A 176 14.47 17.72 -0.57
N GLN A 177 13.84 16.68 0.00
CA GLN A 177 12.73 16.88 0.94
C GLN A 177 13.15 17.62 2.21
N LEU A 178 14.31 17.30 2.78
CA LEU A 178 14.83 18.01 3.95
C LEU A 178 15.07 19.50 3.67
N ARG A 179 15.59 19.85 2.49
CA ARG A 179 15.75 21.25 2.07
C ARG A 179 14.41 21.98 1.92
N LYS A 180 13.37 21.27 1.48
CA LYS A 180 12.01 21.81 1.37
C LYS A 180 11.33 22.03 2.72
N TYR A 181 11.66 21.26 3.75
CA TYR A 181 11.14 21.48 5.12
C TYR A 181 11.90 22.56 5.88
N ALA A 182 13.15 22.84 5.51
CA ALA A 182 13.97 23.85 6.14
C ALA A 182 13.60 25.29 5.72
N ASN A 183 12.94 25.44 4.58
CA ASN A 183 12.56 26.72 3.95
C ASN A 183 11.04 26.85 3.89
#